data_AF-A0A1Y1WG55-F1
#
_entry.id   AF-A0A1Y1WG55-F1
#
_cell.length_a   1.000
_cell.length_b   1.000
_cell.length_c   1.000
_cell.angle_alpha   90.00
_cell.angle_beta   90.00
_cell.angle_gamma   90.00
#
_symmetry.space_group_name_H-M   'P 1'
#
loop_
_entity.id
_entity.type
_entity.pdbx_description
1 polymer ?
#
loop_
_entity_poly.entity_id
_entity_poly.type
_entity_poly.pdbx_seq_one_letter_code
_entity_poly.pdbx_strand_id
1 'polypeptide(L)'
;MSPRATPLVPVDLAAALASNPAIAPRRPSSSSVTPRMAPRTPIIAATSTTNIVGLEADVVTRLATKSNYQNIIEGHSELLGLNPGLEKRRTNHKQAEQKRRDSLKLCFDDLKTRLPELNPKLISKIYLLNEANVFIDKLRHTARHQERARQHVASALAAKGMDAKEIEEIFAGAEKMADEDMANEQETEMQRKGKGARGRYREDR
;
A
#
# COMPACT_ATOMS: atom_id res chain seq x y z
N MET A 1 -13.07 23.48 -39.13
CA MET A 1 -12.78 22.04 -39.23
C MET A 1 -12.88 21.48 -37.82
N SER A 2 -14.03 20.88 -37.50
CA SER A 2 -14.42 20.48 -36.14
C SER A 2 -13.94 19.06 -35.79
N PRO A 3 -13.63 18.79 -34.51
CA PRO A 3 -13.19 17.46 -34.06
C PRO A 3 -14.38 16.49 -33.93
N ARG A 4 -14.14 15.23 -34.34
CA ARG A 4 -15.08 14.12 -34.30
C ARG A 4 -15.06 13.44 -32.94
N ALA A 5 -16.22 13.37 -32.29
CA ALA A 5 -16.47 12.66 -31.05
C ALA A 5 -16.52 11.13 -31.26
N THR A 6 -16.01 10.36 -30.29
CA THR A 6 -16.23 8.92 -30.13
C THR A 6 -17.06 8.65 -28.87
N PRO A 7 -18.01 7.69 -28.89
CA PRO A 7 -18.90 7.42 -27.77
C PRO A 7 -18.29 6.48 -26.73
N LEU A 8 -18.67 6.71 -25.48
CA LEU A 8 -18.43 5.85 -24.31
C LEU A 8 -19.35 4.62 -24.37
N VAL A 9 -18.80 3.44 -24.09
CA VAL A 9 -19.55 2.23 -23.74
C VAL A 9 -19.18 1.84 -22.30
N PRO A 10 -20.14 1.50 -21.43
CA PRO A 10 -19.89 1.12 -20.04
C PRO A 10 -19.56 -0.37 -19.96
N VAL A 11 -18.49 -0.74 -19.26
CA VAL A 11 -18.17 -2.15 -18.98
C VAL A 11 -18.44 -2.42 -17.51
N ASP A 12 -19.48 -3.24 -17.29
CA ASP A 12 -19.91 -3.79 -16.02
C ASP A 12 -18.78 -4.49 -15.26
N LEU A 13 -18.57 -4.07 -14.01
CA LEU A 13 -17.51 -4.53 -13.10
C LEU A 13 -17.87 -5.84 -12.36
N ALA A 14 -18.97 -6.51 -12.72
CA ALA A 14 -19.56 -7.58 -11.92
C ALA A 14 -19.22 -9.03 -12.33
N ALA A 15 -18.54 -9.26 -13.46
CA ALA A 15 -18.35 -10.62 -14.00
C ALA A 15 -16.97 -11.27 -13.77
N ALA A 16 -16.01 -10.59 -13.13
CA ALA A 16 -14.62 -11.05 -13.05
C ALA A 16 -14.25 -11.87 -11.79
N LEU A 17 -15.22 -12.37 -11.02
CA LEU A 17 -14.99 -13.05 -9.72
C LEU A 17 -15.18 -14.57 -9.69
N ALA A 18 -15.37 -15.25 -10.84
CA ALA A 18 -15.60 -16.69 -10.87
C ALA A 18 -14.54 -17.46 -11.68
N SER A 19 -13.35 -17.66 -11.11
CA SER A 19 -12.48 -18.81 -11.45
C SER A 19 -11.32 -18.99 -10.44
N ASN A 20 -11.66 -19.39 -9.21
CA ASN A 20 -10.66 -19.97 -8.30
C ASN A 20 -10.73 -21.50 -8.39
N PRO A 21 -9.68 -22.22 -8.82
CA PRO A 21 -9.64 -23.67 -8.66
C PRO A 21 -9.42 -24.03 -7.18
N ALA A 22 -10.30 -24.89 -6.67
CA ALA A 22 -10.40 -25.32 -5.29
C ALA A 22 -9.12 -26.02 -4.75
N ILE A 23 -8.74 -25.63 -3.52
CA ILE A 23 -7.72 -26.29 -2.70
C ILE A 23 -8.41 -27.44 -1.94
N ALA A 24 -7.99 -28.69 -2.20
CA ALA A 24 -8.41 -29.85 -1.43
C ALA A 24 -7.66 -29.95 -0.08
N PRO A 25 -8.27 -30.48 1.00
CA PRO A 25 -7.62 -30.56 2.31
C PRO A 25 -6.69 -31.78 2.40
N ARG A 26 -5.42 -31.57 2.80
CA ARG A 26 -4.49 -32.64 3.15
C ARG A 26 -4.43 -32.85 4.66
N ARG A 27 -4.55 -34.14 5.03
CA ARG A 27 -4.54 -34.78 6.35
C ARG A 27 -3.19 -34.59 7.09
N PRO A 28 -3.15 -34.51 8.44
CA PRO A 28 -1.90 -34.42 9.18
C PRO A 28 -1.35 -35.81 9.51
N SER A 29 -0.06 -36.04 9.26
CA SER A 29 0.70 -37.15 9.86
C SER A 29 1.96 -36.59 10.52
N SER A 30 1.98 -36.69 11.85
CA SER A 30 3.12 -36.47 12.71
C SER A 30 4.12 -37.62 12.59
N SER A 31 5.39 -37.29 12.38
CA SER A 31 6.51 -38.08 12.93
C SER A 31 7.79 -37.25 12.86
N SER A 32 8.31 -36.96 14.04
CA SER A 32 9.62 -36.40 14.32
C SER A 32 10.75 -37.29 13.77
N VAL A 33 11.63 -36.74 12.94
CA VAL A 33 12.95 -37.31 12.66
C VAL A 33 13.98 -36.18 12.55
N THR A 34 14.94 -36.19 13.46
CA THR A 34 16.13 -35.32 13.51
C THR A 34 16.99 -35.48 12.25
N PRO A 35 17.52 -34.42 11.61
CA PRO A 35 18.49 -34.60 10.53
C PRO A 35 19.90 -34.73 11.11
N ARG A 36 20.43 -35.95 11.08
CA ARG A 36 21.86 -36.23 11.25
C ARG A 36 22.61 -35.65 10.05
N MET A 37 23.52 -34.71 10.32
CA MET A 37 24.45 -34.18 9.31
C MET A 37 25.47 -35.25 8.93
N ALA A 38 25.18 -36.00 7.86
CA ALA A 38 26.21 -36.67 7.08
C ALA A 38 26.57 -35.77 5.88
N PRO A 39 27.84 -35.74 5.43
CA PRO A 39 28.21 -35.02 4.21
C PRO A 39 27.52 -35.72 3.04
N ARG A 40 26.38 -35.18 2.60
CA ARG A 40 25.71 -35.63 1.38
C ARG A 40 26.57 -35.17 0.22
N THR A 41 27.29 -36.11 -0.38
CA THR A 41 27.73 -35.95 -1.77
C THR A 41 26.49 -35.61 -2.62
N PRO A 42 26.61 -34.72 -3.62
CA PRO A 42 25.48 -34.36 -4.45
C PRO A 42 25.04 -35.60 -5.23
N ILE A 43 23.94 -36.21 -4.81
CA ILE A 43 23.22 -37.16 -5.65
C ILE A 43 22.55 -36.32 -6.74
N ILE A 44 23.25 -36.16 -7.85
CA ILE A 44 22.65 -35.70 -9.10
C ILE A 44 21.69 -36.80 -9.49
N ALA A 45 20.42 -36.65 -9.13
CA ALA A 45 19.35 -37.45 -9.70
C ALA A 45 19.31 -37.13 -11.20
N ALA A 46 20.04 -37.93 -11.99
CA ALA A 46 19.94 -37.94 -13.44
C ALA A 46 18.59 -38.54 -13.82
N THR A 47 17.51 -37.77 -13.70
CA THR A 47 16.28 -38.04 -14.45
C THR A 47 16.54 -37.58 -15.88
N SER A 48 17.26 -38.40 -16.64
CA SER A 48 17.44 -38.26 -18.08
C SER A 48 17.03 -39.56 -18.74
N THR A 49 15.74 -39.67 -19.05
CA THR A 49 15.26 -40.55 -20.12
C THR A 49 14.96 -39.69 -21.33
N THR A 50 16.03 -39.17 -21.93
CA THR A 50 16.05 -38.75 -23.33
C THR A 50 17.34 -39.34 -23.87
N ASN A 51 17.28 -40.14 -24.92
CA ASN A 51 18.46 -40.72 -25.57
C ASN A 51 19.45 -39.60 -25.94
N ILE A 52 20.57 -39.48 -25.22
CA ILE A 52 21.65 -38.54 -25.52
C ILE A 52 22.63 -39.23 -26.46
N VAL A 53 22.27 -39.31 -27.74
CA VAL A 53 23.21 -39.52 -28.84
C VAL A 53 23.23 -38.19 -29.58
N GLY A 54 24.31 -37.41 -29.44
CA GLY A 54 24.51 -36.16 -30.20
C GLY A 54 24.38 -34.83 -29.45
N LEU A 55 24.54 -34.77 -28.12
CA LEU A 55 24.77 -33.47 -27.47
C LEU A 55 26.22 -33.03 -27.71
N GLU A 56 26.38 -31.86 -28.33
CA GLU A 56 27.68 -31.21 -28.55
C GLU A 56 28.48 -31.10 -27.24
N ALA A 57 29.77 -31.47 -27.29
CA ALA A 57 30.64 -31.52 -26.11
C ALA A 57 30.72 -30.19 -25.33
N ASP A 58 30.50 -29.07 -26.03
CA ASP A 58 30.46 -27.73 -25.45
C ASP A 58 29.28 -27.56 -24.47
N VAL A 59 28.12 -28.17 -24.74
CA VAL A 59 26.92 -28.07 -23.89
C VAL A 59 27.15 -28.79 -22.56
N VAL A 60 27.73 -29.98 -22.62
CA VAL A 60 28.06 -30.79 -21.43
C VAL A 60 29.10 -30.08 -20.57
N THR A 61 30.13 -29.52 -21.20
CA THR A 61 31.19 -28.78 -20.50
C THR A 61 30.62 -27.54 -19.81
N ARG A 62 29.72 -26.79 -20.46
CA ARG A 62 29.09 -25.60 -19.88
C ARG A 62 28.17 -25.91 -18.71
N LEU A 63 27.40 -27.01 -18.76
CA LEU A 63 26.59 -27.46 -17.63
C LEU A 63 27.44 -27.90 -16.44
N ALA A 64 28.60 -28.52 -16.69
CA ALA A 64 29.50 -28.98 -15.64
C ALA A 64 30.29 -27.83 -14.99
N THR A 65 30.59 -26.77 -15.74
CA THR A 65 31.52 -25.71 -15.31
C THR A 65 30.81 -24.43 -14.87
N LYS A 66 29.61 -24.13 -15.40
CA LYS A 66 28.87 -22.91 -15.12
C LYS A 66 27.50 -23.21 -14.54
N SER A 67 27.07 -22.40 -13.58
CA SER A 67 25.71 -22.50 -13.05
C SER A 67 24.66 -22.14 -14.11
N ASN A 68 23.44 -22.67 -13.99
CA ASN A 68 22.32 -22.33 -14.88
C ASN A 68 22.08 -20.81 -14.96
N TYR A 69 22.31 -20.08 -13.86
CA TYR A 69 22.21 -18.63 -13.83
C TYR A 69 23.25 -17.94 -14.71
N GLN A 70 24.51 -18.36 -14.59
CA GLN A 70 25.60 -17.81 -15.38
C GLN A 70 25.35 -18.04 -16.89
N ASN A 71 24.90 -19.24 -17.26
CA ASN A 71 24.57 -19.58 -18.64
C ASN A 71 23.41 -18.77 -19.22
N ILE A 72 22.44 -18.35 -18.39
CA ILE A 72 21.33 -17.49 -18.82
C ILE A 72 21.77 -16.04 -19.03
N ILE A 73 22.63 -15.51 -18.15
CA ILE A 73 23.15 -14.14 -18.26
C ILE A 73 24.08 -14.01 -19.48
N GLU A 74 24.90 -15.02 -19.75
CA GLU A 74 25.84 -15.05 -20.87
C GLU A 74 25.17 -15.35 -22.23
N GLY A 75 23.83 -15.53 -22.27
CA GLY A 75 23.08 -15.74 -23.51
C GLY A 75 23.13 -17.17 -24.06
N HIS A 76 23.75 -18.11 -23.36
CA HIS A 76 23.83 -19.53 -23.76
C HIS A 76 22.58 -20.35 -23.37
N SER A 77 21.53 -19.68 -22.91
CA SER A 77 20.29 -20.28 -22.43
C SER A 77 19.59 -21.18 -23.45
N GLU A 78 19.47 -20.74 -24.70
CA GLU A 78 18.77 -21.49 -25.76
C GLU A 78 19.48 -22.79 -26.13
N LEU A 79 20.82 -22.76 -26.19
CA LEU A 79 21.68 -23.93 -26.43
C LEU A 79 21.53 -25.00 -25.33
N LEU A 80 21.28 -24.56 -24.11
CA LEU A 80 21.13 -25.41 -22.93
C LEU A 80 19.67 -25.78 -22.65
N GLY A 81 18.73 -25.38 -23.51
CA GLY A 81 17.29 -25.56 -23.29
C GLY A 81 16.75 -24.80 -22.08
N LEU A 82 17.53 -23.88 -21.51
CA LEU A 82 17.14 -23.02 -20.40
C LEU A 82 16.32 -21.87 -20.98
N ASN A 83 15.06 -21.73 -20.57
CA ASN A 83 14.17 -20.70 -21.11
C ASN A 83 14.53 -19.30 -20.53
N PRO A 84 15.16 -18.37 -21.29
CA PRO A 84 15.55 -17.05 -20.79
C PRO A 84 14.33 -16.18 -20.41
N GLY A 85 13.16 -16.48 -20.98
CA GLY A 85 11.90 -15.80 -20.68
C GLY A 85 11.35 -16.09 -19.28
N LEU A 86 11.80 -17.14 -18.59
CA LEU A 86 11.36 -17.41 -17.21
C LEU A 86 12.04 -16.48 -16.21
N GLU A 87 13.32 -16.16 -16.39
CA GLU A 87 14.02 -15.27 -15.47
C GLU A 87 13.59 -13.81 -15.66
N LYS A 88 13.39 -13.34 -16.90
CA LYS A 88 12.78 -12.02 -17.17
C LYS A 88 11.39 -11.89 -16.54
N ARG A 89 10.57 -12.94 -16.61
CA ARG A 89 9.26 -12.97 -15.94
C ARG A 89 9.41 -12.94 -14.42
N ARG A 90 10.35 -13.71 -13.86
CA ARG A 90 10.60 -13.74 -12.41
C ARG A 90 11.11 -12.41 -11.88
N THR A 91 12.05 -11.76 -12.57
CA THR A 91 12.59 -10.46 -12.18
C THR A 91 11.52 -9.37 -12.31
N ASN A 92 10.76 -9.34 -13.42
CA ASN A 92 9.65 -8.41 -13.59
C ASN A 92 8.58 -8.59 -12.50
N HIS A 93 8.19 -9.83 -12.20
CA HIS A 93 7.24 -10.14 -11.13
C HIS A 93 7.75 -9.66 -9.76
N LYS A 94 9.04 -9.89 -9.45
CA LYS A 94 9.66 -9.40 -8.21
C LYS A 94 9.65 -7.86 -8.14
N GLN A 95 10.00 -7.18 -9.24
CA GLN A 95 10.00 -5.71 -9.30
C GLN A 95 8.60 -5.13 -9.16
N ALA A 96 7.62 -5.70 -9.87
CA ALA A 96 6.23 -5.30 -9.79
C ALA A 96 5.68 -5.44 -8.37
N GLU A 97 5.95 -6.57 -7.71
CA GLU A 97 5.52 -6.80 -6.34
C GLU A 97 6.25 -5.88 -5.35
N GLN A 98 7.53 -5.55 -5.58
CA GLN A 98 8.23 -4.54 -4.77
C GLN A 98 7.58 -3.17 -4.90
N LYS A 99 7.32 -2.71 -6.13
CA LYS A 99 6.62 -1.44 -6.38
C LYS A 99 5.25 -1.40 -5.70
N ARG A 100 4.51 -2.52 -5.73
CA ARG A 100 3.23 -2.67 -5.02
C ARG A 100 3.41 -2.51 -3.50
N ARG A 101 4.41 -3.16 -2.91
CA ARG A 101 4.70 -3.04 -1.47
C ARG A 101 5.08 -1.62 -1.06
N ASP A 102 5.88 -0.94 -1.87
CA ASP A 102 6.32 0.43 -1.61
C ASP A 102 5.14 1.42 -1.69
N SER A 103 4.28 1.27 -2.69
CA SER A 103 3.04 2.03 -2.81
C SER A 103 2.12 1.81 -1.60
N LEU A 104 1.97 0.56 -1.15
CA LEU A 104 1.14 0.27 0.02
C LEU A 104 1.73 0.89 1.30
N LYS A 105 3.06 0.84 1.47
CA LYS A 105 3.75 1.49 2.59
C LYS A 105 3.46 2.99 2.62
N LEU A 106 3.55 3.66 1.47
CA LEU A 106 3.24 5.09 1.36
C LEU A 106 1.80 5.40 1.80
N CYS A 107 0.82 4.61 1.39
CA CYS A 107 -0.57 4.78 1.82
C CYS A 107 -0.74 4.64 3.34
N PHE A 108 -0.02 3.71 3.98
CA PHE A 108 -0.03 3.58 5.44
C PHE A 108 0.64 4.76 6.14
N ASP A 109 1.70 5.30 5.56
CA ASP A 109 2.38 6.48 6.12
C ASP A 109 1.51 7.74 5.99
N ASP A 110 0.81 7.93 4.86
CA ASP A 110 -0.19 9.00 4.70
C ASP A 110 -1.40 8.83 5.63
N LEU A 111 -1.86 7.59 5.87
CA LEU A 111 -2.95 7.37 6.81
C LEU A 111 -2.56 7.79 8.24
N LYS A 112 -1.29 7.65 8.64
CA LYS A 112 -0.83 8.08 9.97
C LYS A 112 -0.89 9.59 10.15
N THR A 113 -0.60 10.37 9.12
CA THR A 113 -0.59 11.84 9.22
C THR A 113 -1.99 12.42 9.33
N ARG A 114 -3.01 11.70 8.86
CA ARG A 114 -4.42 12.12 8.87
C ARG A 114 -5.16 11.80 10.16
N LEU A 115 -4.65 10.90 10.98
CA LEU A 115 -5.32 10.49 12.22
C LEU A 115 -4.78 11.32 13.39
N PRO A 116 -5.67 11.94 14.19
CA PRO A 116 -5.25 12.64 15.40
C PRO A 116 -4.78 11.64 16.46
N GLU A 117 -3.86 12.08 17.32
CA GLU A 117 -3.52 11.40 18.60
C GLU A 117 -3.04 9.94 18.48
N LEU A 118 -2.35 9.59 17.40
CA LEU A 118 -1.74 8.26 17.29
C LEU A 118 -0.64 8.06 18.36
N ASN A 119 -0.76 6.98 19.12
CA ASN A 119 0.30 6.59 20.04
C ASN A 119 1.51 6.04 19.25
N PRO A 120 2.68 6.70 19.27
CA PRO A 120 3.84 6.30 18.46
C PRO A 120 4.38 4.91 18.82
N LYS A 121 4.02 4.38 20.00
CA LYS A 121 4.46 3.07 20.49
C LYS A 121 3.58 1.91 20.01
N LEU A 122 2.38 2.18 19.47
CA LEU A 122 1.38 1.16 19.11
C LEU A 122 0.97 1.17 17.63
N ILE A 123 1.81 1.71 16.74
CA ILE A 123 1.50 1.83 15.31
C ILE A 123 1.71 0.49 14.57
N SER A 124 0.87 -0.49 14.89
CA SER A 124 0.70 -1.67 14.04
C SER A 124 -0.25 -1.34 12.88
N LYS A 125 -0.13 -2.07 11.76
CA LYS A 125 -1.04 -1.88 10.60
C LYS A 125 -2.50 -2.12 10.97
N ILE A 126 -2.76 -3.12 11.83
CA ILE A 126 -4.13 -3.47 12.27
C ILE A 126 -4.69 -2.36 13.16
N TYR A 127 -3.89 -1.88 14.13
CA TYR A 127 -4.29 -0.77 15.00
C TYR A 127 -4.67 0.46 14.18
N LEU A 128 -3.84 0.84 13.18
CA LEU A 128 -4.11 2.02 12.36
C LEU A 128 -5.43 1.93 11.60
N LEU A 129 -5.76 0.75 11.06
CA LEU A 129 -7.02 0.53 10.35
C LEU A 129 -8.23 0.60 11.29
N ASN A 130 -8.10 0.03 12.49
CA ASN A 130 -9.17 0.09 13.49
C ASN A 130 -9.39 1.53 13.97
N GLU A 131 -8.31 2.24 14.26
CA GLU A 131 -8.38 3.64 14.72
C GLU A 131 -8.95 4.54 13.63
N ALA A 132 -8.59 4.31 12.36
CA ALA A 132 -9.19 5.02 11.23
C ALA A 132 -10.70 4.81 11.14
N ASN A 133 -11.19 3.57 11.32
CA ASN A 133 -12.62 3.29 11.30
C ASN A 133 -13.36 4.02 12.43
N VAL A 134 -12.83 3.94 13.65
CA VAL A 134 -13.38 4.66 14.81
C VAL A 134 -13.41 6.16 14.56
N PHE A 135 -12.35 6.72 13.97
CA PHE A 135 -12.27 8.14 13.68
C PHE A 135 -13.26 8.57 12.58
N ILE A 136 -13.43 7.77 11.53
CA ILE A 136 -14.46 8.01 10.49
C ILE A 136 -15.85 8.05 11.13
N ASP A 137 -16.17 7.14 12.04
CA ASP A 137 -17.47 7.10 12.70
C ASP A 137 -17.69 8.31 13.61
N LYS A 138 -16.64 8.75 14.33
CA LYS A 138 -16.65 10.01 15.10
C LYS A 138 -16.96 11.21 14.19
N LEU A 139 -16.23 11.37 13.09
CA LEU A 139 -16.45 12.46 12.14
C LEU A 139 -17.87 12.45 11.56
N ARG A 140 -18.39 11.27 11.19
CA ARG A 140 -19.77 11.13 10.71
C ARG A 140 -20.80 11.50 11.77
N HIS A 141 -20.55 11.21 13.04
CA HIS A 141 -21.44 11.60 14.12
C HIS A 141 -21.43 13.12 14.31
N THR A 142 -20.24 13.74 14.38
CA THR A 142 -20.08 15.19 14.53
C THR A 142 -20.70 15.95 13.37
N ALA A 143 -20.45 15.56 12.12
CA ALA A 143 -21.02 16.20 10.94
C ALA A 143 -22.56 16.17 10.97
N ARG A 144 -23.16 15.04 11.37
CA ARG A 144 -24.63 14.94 11.51
C ARG A 144 -25.17 15.81 12.63
N HIS A 145 -24.45 15.92 13.74
CA HIS A 145 -24.85 16.80 14.84
C HIS A 145 -24.78 18.28 14.42
N GLN A 146 -23.70 18.68 13.75
CA GLN A 146 -23.54 20.03 13.20
C GLN A 146 -24.63 20.35 12.18
N GLU A 147 -24.94 19.43 11.26
CA GLU A 147 -26.00 19.61 10.28
C GLU A 147 -27.37 19.81 10.95
N ARG A 148 -27.70 19.02 11.97
CA ARG A 148 -28.95 19.21 12.73
C ARG A 148 -28.99 20.55 13.46
N ALA A 149 -27.89 20.96 14.07
CA ALA A 149 -27.79 22.26 14.71
C ALA A 149 -27.95 23.41 13.70
N ARG A 150 -27.31 23.30 12.53
CA ARG A 150 -27.42 24.25 11.42
C ARG A 150 -28.87 24.34 10.93
N GLN A 151 -29.54 23.20 10.74
CA GLN A 151 -30.96 23.14 10.39
C GLN A 151 -31.86 23.80 11.45
N HIS A 152 -31.61 23.56 12.73
CA HIS A 152 -32.37 24.18 13.81
C HIS A 152 -32.20 25.72 13.80
N VAL A 153 -30.97 26.22 13.67
CA VAL A 153 -30.71 27.66 13.55
C VAL A 153 -31.34 28.24 12.30
N ALA A 154 -31.20 27.59 11.15
CA ALA A 154 -31.81 28.01 9.89
C ALA A 154 -33.34 28.12 10.02
N SER A 155 -33.99 27.12 10.64
CA SER A 155 -35.44 27.13 10.86
C SER A 155 -35.88 28.29 11.77
N ALA A 156 -35.09 28.60 12.80
CA ALA A 156 -35.37 29.71 13.71
C ALA A 156 -35.19 31.07 13.04
N LEU A 157 -34.22 31.22 12.13
CA LEU A 157 -34.02 32.44 11.34
C LEU A 157 -35.12 32.61 10.28
N ALA A 158 -35.51 31.52 9.61
CA ALA A 158 -36.64 31.54 8.68
C ALA A 158 -37.96 31.91 9.37
N ALA A 159 -38.20 31.41 10.59
CA ALA A 159 -39.35 31.81 11.39
C ALA A 159 -39.36 33.30 11.78
N LYS A 160 -38.19 33.95 11.77
CA LYS A 160 -38.05 35.41 11.95
C LYS A 160 -38.19 36.19 10.65
N GLY A 161 -38.50 35.53 9.54
CA GLY A 161 -38.74 36.15 8.24
C GLY A 161 -37.50 36.39 7.39
N MET A 162 -36.33 35.84 7.77
CA MET A 162 -35.13 35.89 6.93
C MET A 162 -35.27 34.98 5.72
N ASP A 163 -34.77 35.44 4.58
CA ASP A 163 -34.77 34.64 3.36
C ASP A 163 -33.63 33.59 3.38
N ALA A 164 -33.74 32.58 2.51
CA ALA A 164 -32.75 31.50 2.46
C ALA A 164 -31.35 31.96 2.02
N LYS A 165 -31.23 33.08 1.29
CA LYS A 165 -29.95 33.61 0.82
C LYS A 165 -29.22 34.33 1.94
N GLU A 166 -29.93 35.13 2.73
CA GLU A 166 -29.43 35.80 3.93
C GLU A 166 -28.93 34.77 4.95
N ILE A 167 -29.66 33.69 5.14
CA ILE A 167 -29.26 32.60 6.05
C ILE A 167 -27.98 31.89 5.58
N GLU A 168 -27.85 31.60 4.28
CA GLU A 168 -26.64 31.00 3.72
C GLU A 168 -25.42 31.94 3.80
N GLU A 169 -25.59 33.24 3.57
CA GLU A 169 -24.52 34.22 3.74
C GLU A 169 -24.03 34.31 5.19
N ILE A 170 -24.94 34.22 6.17
CA ILE A 170 -24.58 34.18 7.60
C ILE A 170 -23.73 32.93 7.91
N PHE A 171 -24.14 31.75 7.43
CA PHE A 171 -23.36 30.52 7.67
C PHE A 171 -22.01 30.54 6.93
N ALA A 172 -21.96 31.02 5.70
CA ALA A 172 -20.72 31.14 4.94
C ALA A 172 -19.75 32.17 5.57
N GLY A 173 -20.28 33.25 6.16
CA GLY A 173 -19.50 34.20 6.94
C GLY A 173 -18.93 33.58 8.22
N ALA A 174 -19.74 32.80 8.94
CA ALA A 174 -19.31 32.12 10.16
C ALA A 174 -18.25 31.04 9.91
N GLU A 175 -18.34 30.28 8.81
CA GLU A 175 -17.32 29.28 8.43
C GLU A 175 -15.96 29.94 8.17
N LYS A 176 -15.91 31.09 7.49
CA LYS A 176 -14.65 31.81 7.23
C LYS A 176 -13.98 32.32 8.50
N MET A 177 -14.75 32.80 9.47
CA MET A 177 -14.20 33.26 10.75
C MET A 177 -13.60 32.09 11.55
N ALA A 178 -14.25 30.93 11.54
CA ALA A 178 -13.74 29.74 12.24
C ALA A 178 -12.40 29.22 11.66
N ASP A 179 -12.22 29.30 10.34
CA ASP A 179 -10.95 28.92 9.68
C ASP A 179 -9.82 29.90 10.00
N GLU A 180 -10.12 31.20 10.08
CA GLU A 180 -9.14 32.25 10.45
C GLU A 180 -8.69 32.13 11.91
N ASP A 181 -9.62 31.84 12.83
CA ASP A 181 -9.33 31.66 14.25
C ASP A 181 -8.43 30.43 14.49
N MET A 182 -8.69 29.31 13.80
CA MET A 182 -7.84 28.12 13.86
C MET A 182 -6.42 28.36 13.33
N ALA A 183 -6.27 29.14 12.25
CA ALA A 183 -4.97 29.50 11.70
C ALA A 183 -4.18 30.37 12.69
N ASN A 184 -4.83 31.35 13.32
CA ASN A 184 -4.23 32.22 14.34
C ASN A 184 -3.82 31.45 15.61
N GLU A 185 -4.62 30.46 16.02
CA GLU A 185 -4.31 29.62 17.18
C GLU A 185 -3.09 28.71 16.91
N GLN A 186 -2.97 28.15 15.70
CA GLN A 186 -1.77 27.39 15.30
C GLN A 186 -0.52 28.27 15.22
N GLU A 187 -0.63 29.51 14.72
CA GLU A 187 0.49 30.43 14.64
C GLU A 187 0.96 30.89 16.04
N THR A 188 0.03 31.20 16.94
CA THR A 188 0.35 31.56 18.32
C THR A 188 0.95 30.39 19.11
N GLU A 189 0.50 29.15 18.88
CA GLU A 189 1.10 27.97 19.50
C GLU A 189 2.52 27.70 18.98
N MET A 190 2.79 27.90 17.68
CA MET A 190 4.14 27.82 17.13
C MET A 190 5.08 28.90 17.70
N GLN A 191 4.60 30.13 17.89
CA GLN A 191 5.39 31.20 18.49
C GLN A 191 5.69 30.95 19.97
N ARG A 192 4.78 30.31 20.72
CA ARG A 192 5.01 29.89 22.11
C ARG A 192 6.08 28.80 22.22
N LYS A 193 6.08 27.82 21.31
CA LYS A 193 7.10 26.74 21.27
C LYS A 193 8.47 27.24 20.79
N GLY A 194 8.54 28.26 19.94
CA GLY A 194 9.80 28.81 19.41
C GLY A 194 10.62 29.67 20.41
N LYS A 195 9.99 30.30 21.40
CA LYS A 195 10.69 31.17 22.38
C LYS A 195 11.39 30.42 23.53
N GLY A 196 11.14 29.11 23.69
CA GLY A 196 11.72 28.30 24.78
C GLY A 196 13.12 27.72 24.55
N ALA A 197 13.66 27.79 23.32
CA ALA A 197 14.88 27.07 22.95
C ALA A 197 16.18 27.90 22.93
N ARG A 198 16.13 29.23 23.16
CA ARG A 198 17.31 30.12 22.99
C ARG A 198 18.03 30.56 24.27
N GLY A 199 17.70 30.00 25.42
CA GLY A 199 18.31 30.41 26.69
C GLY A 199 18.66 29.24 27.58
N ARG A 200 19.68 28.45 27.21
CA ARG A 200 20.34 27.51 28.13
C ARG A 200 21.66 26.95 27.57
N TYR A 201 22.58 27.83 27.18
CA TYR A 201 24.01 27.52 27.10
C TYR A 201 24.79 28.80 27.39
N ARG A 202 24.93 29.11 28.67
CA ARG A 202 26.03 29.94 29.17
C ARG A 202 26.37 29.47 30.58
N GLU A 203 27.68 29.29 30.77
CA GLU A 203 28.38 29.00 32.00
C GLU A 203 28.16 27.58 32.56
N ASP A 204 29.14 26.70 32.31
CA ASP A 204 30.11 26.41 33.36
C ASP A 204 31.45 25.97 32.77
N ARG A 205 32.50 26.41 33.47
CA ARG A 205 33.93 26.28 33.21
C ARG A 205 34.44 24.85 33.34
#